data_AF-A0A290ZPZ9-F1
#
_entry.id   AF-A0A290ZPZ9-F1
#
_cell.length_a   1.000
_cell.length_b   1.000
_cell.length_c   1.000
_cell.angle_alpha   90.00
_cell.angle_beta   90.00
_cell.angle_gamma   90.00
#
_symmetry.space_group_name_H-M   'P 1'
#
loop_
_entity.id
_entity.type
_entity.pdbx_description
1 polymer ?
#
loop_
_entity_poly.entity_id
_entity_poly.type
_entity_poly.pdbx_seq_one_letter_code
_entity_poly.pdbx_strand_id
1 'polypeptide(L)'
;MAALVALVLVLGAAGGAFAWYKFFREEPQPEWITNDPDMRFKYGSIGAERDAGIPYWIFYVLPRVFPDLLPGPGGYASFGVVWEEGQELPVGFSKKVAGFPRVANNCASCHVASYRTAPDAPPVLVPAGPNHTLNLWAFFRFLVDCAKDPRFNADNLMAEIRLVTGMSFVDRMLYRFLIIPVTKKRLLERERQFAWLYRADFPPWGRGRDDAMNLTKYFMIRWPMDDSLGPTDMPSIWNLGKYKPERGMRLNFAGDSHDPYSVIIDSALGLLGAPPKDNAEFLGHVKWIQDYVTAKRAPPYPFPIDAAQAERGKAVFDAACAACHASARTGTVVPLAEIGTSRDRIDTWNEKAAREANEVVRDMGIERPGLVEAPLTGYVAAFLDGIWLRAPYLHNGSVPSLRDLLLPPAERPATFWRGYDVYDPARAGFVSSGPEAERAGTRHDVAAKGGGNQGHAFGTDLPAADKDALVEYLKTL
;
A
#
# COMPACT_ATOMS: atom_id res chain seq x y z
N MET A 1 22.71 -49.76 -29.44
CA MET A 1 21.68 -48.71 -29.58
C MET A 1 20.77 -48.60 -28.34
N ALA A 2 20.12 -49.67 -27.87
CA ALA A 2 19.20 -49.60 -26.74
C ALA A 2 19.80 -49.01 -25.44
N ALA A 3 21.04 -49.40 -25.08
CA ALA A 3 21.73 -48.85 -23.91
C ALA A 3 22.06 -47.34 -24.03
N LEU A 4 22.38 -46.87 -25.23
CA LEU A 4 22.65 -45.46 -25.50
C LEU A 4 21.36 -44.63 -25.41
N VAL A 5 20.25 -45.14 -25.97
CA VAL A 5 18.93 -44.52 -25.87
C VAL A 5 18.47 -44.46 -24.41
N ALA A 6 18.63 -45.55 -23.65
CA ALA A 6 18.32 -45.58 -22.23
C ALA A 6 19.15 -44.56 -21.42
N LEU A 7 20.45 -44.44 -21.70
CA LEU A 7 21.31 -43.46 -21.06
C LEU A 7 20.87 -42.02 -21.37
N VAL A 8 20.54 -41.72 -22.62
CA VAL A 8 20.05 -40.39 -23.03
C VAL A 8 18.72 -40.07 -22.34
N LEU A 9 17.80 -41.04 -22.24
CA LEU A 9 16.53 -40.85 -21.54
C LEU A 9 16.73 -40.60 -20.04
N VAL A 10 17.64 -41.34 -19.39
CA VAL A 10 17.96 -41.15 -17.97
C VAL A 10 18.61 -39.79 -17.73
N LEU A 11 19.58 -39.40 -18.55
CA LEU A 11 20.22 -38.08 -18.44
C LEU A 11 19.25 -36.94 -18.74
N GLY A 12 18.36 -37.12 -19.71
CA GLY A 12 17.27 -36.19 -20.02
C GLY A 12 16.30 -36.04 -18.85
N ALA A 13 15.87 -37.15 -18.24
CA ALA A 13 15.00 -37.15 -17.08
C ALA A 13 15.68 -36.51 -15.85
N ALA A 14 16.95 -36.82 -15.60
CA ALA A 14 17.73 -36.23 -14.52
C ALA A 14 17.93 -34.72 -14.73
N GLY A 15 18.26 -34.30 -15.95
CA GLY A 15 18.37 -32.88 -16.31
C GLY A 15 17.03 -32.14 -16.18
N GLY A 16 15.94 -32.76 -16.61
CA GLY A 16 14.58 -32.24 -16.46
C GLY A 16 14.17 -32.09 -15.00
N ALA A 17 14.41 -33.11 -14.17
CA ALA A 17 14.16 -33.07 -12.73
C ALA A 17 15.00 -31.99 -12.03
N PHE A 18 16.28 -31.85 -12.41
CA PHE A 18 17.16 -30.80 -11.90
C PHE A 18 16.66 -29.39 -12.27
N ALA A 19 16.28 -29.18 -13.54
CA ALA A 19 15.73 -27.91 -14.00
C ALA A 19 14.41 -27.57 -13.30
N TRP A 20 13.50 -28.54 -13.19
CA TRP A 20 12.26 -28.40 -12.43
C TRP A 20 12.53 -27.99 -10.99
N TYR A 21 13.40 -28.73 -10.31
CA TYR A 21 13.77 -28.46 -8.93
C TYR A 21 14.35 -27.06 -8.77
N LYS A 22 15.29 -26.61 -9.62
CA LYS A 22 15.96 -25.32 -9.45
C LYS A 22 15.16 -24.09 -9.88
N PHE A 23 14.22 -24.23 -10.81
CA PHE A 23 13.58 -23.07 -11.44
C PHE A 23 12.06 -23.04 -11.35
N PHE A 24 11.41 -24.16 -11.08
CA PHE A 24 9.95 -24.26 -11.18
C PHE A 24 9.27 -24.82 -9.93
N ARG A 25 10.02 -25.46 -9.02
CA ARG A 25 9.42 -25.98 -7.77
C ARG A 25 8.76 -24.86 -6.97
N GLU A 26 7.62 -25.16 -6.37
CA GLU A 26 6.99 -24.29 -5.40
C GLU A 26 6.90 -24.99 -4.06
N GLU A 27 7.12 -24.25 -2.98
CA GLU A 27 6.97 -24.74 -1.61
C GLU A 27 5.87 -23.95 -0.91
N PRO A 28 5.03 -24.60 -0.07
CA PRO A 28 4.04 -23.89 0.72
C PRO A 28 4.72 -22.92 1.68
N GLN A 29 4.03 -21.83 2.02
CA GLN A 29 4.51 -20.94 3.06
C GLN A 29 4.43 -21.62 4.44
N PRO A 30 5.30 -21.24 5.39
CA PRO A 30 5.30 -21.81 6.73
C PRO A 30 3.96 -21.69 7.46
N GLU A 31 3.66 -22.65 8.33
CA GLU A 31 2.40 -22.72 9.07
C GLU A 31 2.15 -21.52 9.98
N TRP A 32 3.20 -20.88 10.51
CA TRP A 32 3.05 -19.67 11.33
C TRP A 32 2.47 -18.48 10.54
N ILE A 33 2.61 -18.47 9.21
CA ILE A 33 1.95 -17.51 8.32
C ILE A 33 0.51 -17.95 8.08
N THR A 34 0.29 -19.23 7.75
CA THR A 34 -1.01 -19.68 7.24
C THR A 34 -2.06 -19.91 8.32
N ASN A 35 -1.65 -20.20 9.55
CA ASN A 35 -2.55 -20.59 10.65
C ASN A 35 -3.09 -19.40 11.46
N ASP A 36 -2.45 -18.22 11.36
CA ASP A 36 -2.91 -16.99 12.00
C ASP A 36 -3.39 -16.01 10.91
N PRO A 37 -4.66 -15.54 10.93
CA PRO A 37 -5.18 -14.65 9.90
C PRO A 37 -4.44 -13.31 9.79
N ASP A 38 -3.97 -12.74 10.90
CA ASP A 38 -3.22 -11.49 10.89
C ASP A 38 -1.81 -11.70 10.35
N MET A 39 -1.16 -12.82 10.67
CA MET A 39 0.14 -13.19 10.06
C MET A 39 -0.01 -13.49 8.57
N ARG A 40 -1.08 -14.19 8.16
CA ARG A 40 -1.39 -14.43 6.75
C ARG A 40 -1.61 -13.12 6.01
N PHE A 41 -2.28 -12.15 6.61
CA PHE A 41 -2.46 -10.84 6.00
C PHE A 41 -1.12 -10.09 5.90
N LYS A 42 -0.30 -10.10 6.96
CA LYS A 42 0.99 -9.39 7.01
C LYS A 42 2.06 -9.98 6.09
N TYR A 43 2.16 -11.31 5.98
CA TYR A 43 3.30 -12.00 5.34
C TYR A 43 2.89 -13.04 4.27
N GLY A 44 1.59 -13.25 4.07
CA GLY A 44 1.08 -14.18 3.08
C GLY A 44 1.40 -13.73 1.66
N SER A 45 1.79 -14.69 0.82
CA SER A 45 2.01 -14.51 -0.61
C SER A 45 0.66 -14.38 -1.32
N ILE A 46 0.59 -13.44 -2.25
CA ILE A 46 -0.51 -13.29 -3.22
C ILE A 46 -0.15 -13.88 -4.59
N GLY A 47 1.01 -14.55 -4.70
CA GLY A 47 1.54 -15.12 -5.95
C GLY A 47 2.52 -14.22 -6.72
N ALA A 48 2.75 -12.98 -6.29
CA ALA A 48 3.63 -12.00 -6.95
C ALA A 48 5.09 -12.45 -7.08
N GLU A 49 5.54 -13.39 -6.24
CA GLU A 49 6.88 -13.96 -6.31
C GLU A 49 7.21 -14.62 -7.65
N ARG A 50 6.19 -15.13 -8.36
CA ARG A 50 6.36 -15.85 -9.64
C ARG A 50 6.91 -14.93 -10.75
N ASP A 51 6.43 -13.69 -10.81
CA ASP A 51 6.66 -12.79 -11.96
C ASP A 51 7.28 -11.43 -11.55
N ALA A 52 6.91 -10.89 -10.40
CA ALA A 52 7.42 -9.62 -9.88
C ALA A 52 8.43 -9.78 -8.73
N GLY A 53 8.54 -10.97 -8.14
CA GLY A 53 9.40 -11.22 -6.99
C GLY A 53 10.88 -11.06 -7.26
N ILE A 54 11.58 -10.43 -6.31
CA ILE A 54 13.04 -10.30 -6.33
C ILE A 54 13.64 -11.53 -5.64
N PRO A 55 14.68 -12.17 -6.21
CA PRO A 55 15.40 -13.24 -5.52
C PRO A 55 15.84 -12.79 -4.12
N TYR A 56 15.51 -13.57 -3.09
CA TYR A 56 15.62 -13.14 -1.69
C TYR A 56 17.02 -12.62 -1.33
N TRP A 57 18.08 -13.33 -1.76
CA TRP A 57 19.44 -12.92 -1.44
C TRP A 57 19.88 -11.66 -2.17
N ILE A 58 19.34 -11.38 -3.36
CA ILE A 58 19.58 -10.09 -4.04
C ILE A 58 18.91 -8.99 -3.22
N PHE A 59 17.60 -9.12 -2.94
CA PHE A 59 16.85 -8.17 -2.12
C PHE A 59 17.59 -7.87 -0.81
N TYR A 60 17.97 -8.92 -0.07
CA TYR A 60 18.63 -8.81 1.22
C TYR A 60 19.92 -7.96 1.21
N VAL A 61 20.73 -8.02 0.14
CA VAL A 61 22.00 -7.28 0.06
C VAL A 61 21.89 -5.92 -0.61
N LEU A 62 20.80 -5.60 -1.30
CA LEU A 62 20.66 -4.31 -2.02
C LEU A 62 20.97 -3.10 -1.11
N PRO A 63 20.40 -2.98 0.11
CA PRO A 63 20.66 -1.80 0.94
C PRO A 63 22.12 -1.66 1.41
N ARG A 64 22.90 -2.75 1.38
CA ARG A 64 24.34 -2.73 1.73
C ARG A 64 25.22 -2.33 0.56
N VAL A 65 24.84 -2.74 -0.65
CA VAL A 65 25.57 -2.43 -1.88
C VAL A 65 25.29 -0.99 -2.33
N PHE A 66 24.07 -0.50 -2.05
CA PHE A 66 23.58 0.80 -2.48
C PHE A 66 23.08 1.67 -1.30
N PRO A 67 23.88 1.87 -0.24
CA PRO A 67 23.44 2.65 0.92
C PRO A 67 23.20 4.12 0.55
N ASP A 68 23.88 4.62 -0.48
CA ASP A 68 23.77 5.97 -1.04
C ASP A 68 22.49 6.21 -1.84
N LEU A 69 21.80 5.14 -2.27
CA LEU A 69 20.52 5.23 -2.99
C LEU A 69 19.31 5.14 -2.05
N LEU A 70 19.52 4.91 -0.75
CA LEU A 70 18.46 4.88 0.25
C LEU A 70 18.04 6.30 0.64
N PRO A 71 16.77 6.52 1.03
CA PRO A 71 16.31 7.83 1.53
C PRO A 71 16.91 8.19 2.89
N GLY A 72 17.53 7.24 3.59
CA GLY A 72 18.13 7.44 4.90
C GLY A 72 18.85 6.19 5.41
N PRO A 73 19.43 6.23 6.63
CA PRO A 73 20.12 5.09 7.21
C PRO A 73 19.16 3.95 7.60
N GLY A 74 19.71 2.77 7.90
CA GLY A 74 18.94 1.63 8.44
C GLY A 74 18.39 0.66 7.39
N GLY A 75 18.88 0.72 6.15
CA GLY A 75 18.48 -0.21 5.10
C GLY A 75 17.01 -0.03 4.71
N TYR A 76 16.24 -1.12 4.70
CA TYR A 76 14.83 -1.07 4.34
C TYR A 76 13.99 -0.21 5.30
N ALA A 77 14.38 -0.08 6.58
CA ALA A 77 13.67 0.77 7.55
C ALA A 77 13.61 2.25 7.12
N SER A 78 14.55 2.71 6.29
CA SER A 78 14.54 4.07 5.74
C SER A 78 13.28 4.37 4.91
N PHE A 79 12.69 3.35 4.28
CA PHE A 79 11.41 3.47 3.56
C PHE A 79 10.19 3.54 4.50
N GLY A 80 10.38 3.46 5.82
CA GLY A 80 9.28 3.44 6.81
C GLY A 80 8.41 2.19 6.74
N VAL A 81 8.97 1.08 6.25
CA VAL A 81 8.40 -0.26 6.50
C VAL A 81 8.58 -0.59 7.97
N VAL A 82 7.63 -1.33 8.53
CA VAL A 82 7.64 -1.67 9.96
C VAL A 82 7.97 -3.15 10.14
N TRP A 83 8.76 -3.44 11.17
CA TRP A 83 9.14 -4.79 11.53
C TRP A 83 8.36 -5.25 12.75
N GLU A 84 7.83 -6.46 12.67
CA GLU A 84 7.38 -7.17 13.85
C GLU A 84 8.56 -7.90 14.49
N GLU A 85 8.62 -7.88 15.82
CA GLU A 85 9.69 -8.56 16.56
C GLU A 85 9.75 -10.05 16.18
N GLY A 86 10.97 -10.54 15.98
CA GLY A 86 11.23 -11.94 15.61
C GLY A 86 10.99 -12.28 14.13
N GLN A 87 10.50 -11.34 13.31
CA GLN A 87 10.27 -11.59 11.89
C GLN A 87 11.48 -11.28 11.03
N GLU A 88 11.68 -12.05 9.96
CA GLU A 88 12.81 -11.90 9.05
C GLU A 88 12.64 -10.78 8.04
N LEU A 89 11.40 -10.48 7.66
CA LEU A 89 11.02 -9.50 6.64
C LEU A 89 10.09 -8.44 7.25
N PRO A 90 10.03 -7.23 6.66
CA PRO A 90 9.08 -6.24 7.12
C PRO A 90 7.65 -6.71 6.85
N VAL A 91 6.70 -6.20 7.63
CA VAL A 91 5.29 -6.34 7.33
C VAL A 91 5.02 -5.83 5.91
N GLY A 92 4.22 -6.58 5.15
CA GLY A 92 3.92 -6.24 3.77
C GLY A 92 4.79 -6.95 2.74
N PHE A 93 5.76 -7.76 3.18
CA PHE A 93 6.65 -8.52 2.33
C PHE A 93 6.49 -10.02 2.59
N SER A 94 6.20 -10.76 1.54
CA SER A 94 6.10 -12.22 1.57
C SER A 94 7.38 -12.85 1.07
N LYS A 95 7.74 -14.00 1.63
CA LYS A 95 8.81 -14.88 1.16
C LYS A 95 8.20 -16.21 0.75
N LYS A 96 8.36 -16.59 -0.52
CA LYS A 96 7.91 -17.89 -1.06
C LYS A 96 8.96 -18.47 -1.99
N VAL A 97 9.06 -19.79 -2.04
CA VAL A 97 9.87 -20.49 -3.05
C VAL A 97 9.04 -20.61 -4.32
N ALA A 98 9.49 -19.95 -5.39
CA ALA A 98 9.03 -20.13 -6.76
C ALA A 98 10.27 -20.32 -7.64
N GLY A 99 10.67 -21.57 -7.81
CA GLY A 99 11.99 -22.01 -8.26
C GLY A 99 13.07 -21.83 -7.19
N PHE A 100 13.20 -20.63 -6.64
CA PHE A 100 14.09 -20.30 -5.52
C PHE A 100 13.41 -19.28 -4.61
N PRO A 101 13.91 -19.04 -3.38
CA PRO A 101 13.31 -18.06 -2.48
C PRO A 101 13.26 -16.68 -3.11
N ARG A 102 12.07 -16.08 -3.16
CA ARG A 102 11.82 -14.74 -3.67
C ARG A 102 11.00 -13.95 -2.67
N VAL A 103 11.16 -12.63 -2.75
CA VAL A 103 10.42 -11.65 -1.96
C VAL A 103 9.51 -10.86 -2.87
N ALA A 104 8.27 -10.68 -2.47
CA ALA A 104 7.32 -9.79 -3.13
C ALA A 104 6.56 -8.97 -2.08
N ASN A 105 5.93 -7.88 -2.53
CA ASN A 105 5.01 -7.11 -1.71
C ASN A 105 3.61 -7.75 -1.73
N ASN A 106 2.89 -7.65 -0.62
CA ASN A 106 1.46 -7.98 -0.52
C ASN A 106 0.66 -6.76 -0.05
N CYS A 107 -0.65 -6.93 0.14
CA CYS A 107 -1.57 -5.86 0.55
C CYS A 107 -1.18 -5.16 1.87
N ALA A 108 -0.53 -5.88 2.79
CA ALA A 108 -0.13 -5.33 4.08
C ALA A 108 0.95 -4.24 3.99
N SER A 109 1.66 -4.14 2.85
CA SER A 109 2.59 -3.03 2.61
C SER A 109 1.88 -1.67 2.69
N CYS A 110 0.67 -1.56 2.13
CA CYS A 110 -0.13 -0.33 2.20
C CYS A 110 -1.18 -0.35 3.32
N HIS A 111 -1.59 -1.54 3.77
CA HIS A 111 -2.76 -1.71 4.65
C HIS A 111 -2.42 -2.31 6.03
N VAL A 112 -1.26 -1.97 6.59
CA VAL A 112 -0.97 -2.14 8.01
C VAL A 112 -0.52 -0.81 8.60
N ALA A 113 -1.32 -0.27 9.52
CA ALA A 113 -0.94 0.91 10.27
C ALA A 113 0.06 0.54 11.38
N SER A 114 0.86 1.53 11.78
CA SER A 114 1.63 1.47 13.01
C SER A 114 1.40 2.71 13.84
N TYR A 115 1.43 2.58 15.16
CA TYR A 115 1.48 3.73 16.06
C TYR A 115 2.28 3.41 17.31
N ARG A 116 2.84 4.45 17.93
CA ARG A 116 3.50 4.41 19.23
C ARG A 116 2.80 5.38 20.16
N THR A 117 2.59 4.95 21.40
CA THR A 117 1.98 5.78 22.45
C THR A 117 2.96 6.77 23.07
N ALA A 118 4.26 6.53 22.90
CA ALA A 118 5.36 7.40 23.32
C ALA A 118 6.58 7.18 22.40
N PRO A 119 7.52 8.14 22.32
CA PRO A 119 8.71 8.04 21.45
C PRO A 119 9.61 6.83 21.67
N ASP A 120 9.58 6.21 22.84
CA ASP A 120 10.37 5.06 23.25
C ASP A 120 9.54 3.75 23.35
N ALA A 121 8.23 3.83 23.15
CA ALA A 121 7.36 2.66 23.15
C ALA A 121 7.60 1.79 21.90
N PRO A 122 7.37 0.47 21.97
CA PRO A 122 7.35 -0.36 20.77
C PRO A 122 6.15 0.00 19.87
N PRO A 123 6.28 -0.09 18.53
CA PRO A 123 5.17 0.16 17.63
C PRO A 123 4.09 -0.93 17.77
N VAL A 124 2.84 -0.50 17.84
CA VAL A 124 1.67 -1.36 17.73
C VAL A 124 1.28 -1.45 16.26
N LEU A 125 1.26 -2.66 15.73
CA LEU A 125 0.87 -2.95 14.35
C LEU A 125 -0.62 -3.26 14.28
N VAL A 126 -1.32 -2.62 13.34
CA VAL A 126 -2.76 -2.77 13.17
C VAL A 126 -3.08 -3.22 11.74
N PRO A 127 -3.35 -4.53 11.53
CA PRO A 127 -3.75 -5.04 10.24
C PRO A 127 -5.04 -4.41 9.71
N ALA A 128 -5.11 -4.25 8.39
CA ALA A 128 -6.17 -3.54 7.66
C ALA A 128 -6.26 -2.02 7.95
N GLY A 129 -5.30 -1.44 8.69
CA GLY A 129 -5.17 0.00 8.88
C GLY A 129 -4.33 0.69 7.80
N PRO A 130 -4.38 2.02 7.69
CA PRO A 130 -3.62 2.76 6.68
C PRO A 130 -2.13 2.83 7.04
N ASN A 131 -1.25 2.36 6.15
CA ASN A 131 0.20 2.47 6.38
C ASN A 131 0.69 3.90 6.10
N HIS A 132 0.64 4.77 7.10
CA HIS A 132 1.04 6.17 6.97
C HIS A 132 2.57 6.39 6.97
N THR A 133 3.38 5.36 7.27
CA THR A 133 4.85 5.48 7.38
C THR A 133 5.59 5.10 6.09
N LEU A 134 4.99 4.25 5.24
CA LEU A 134 5.62 3.74 4.02
C LEU A 134 5.89 4.86 2.99
N ASN A 135 7.13 4.94 2.52
CA ASN A 135 7.53 5.76 1.37
C ASN A 135 7.65 4.88 0.12
N LEU A 136 6.50 4.58 -0.50
CA LEU A 136 6.42 3.67 -1.66
C LEU A 136 7.13 4.25 -2.89
N TRP A 137 7.05 5.57 -3.09
CA TRP A 137 7.73 6.27 -4.18
C TRP A 137 9.25 6.06 -4.12
N ALA A 138 9.85 6.24 -2.94
CA ALA A 138 11.29 6.05 -2.75
C ALA A 138 11.69 4.58 -2.92
N PHE A 139 10.85 3.64 -2.48
CA PHE A 139 11.10 2.22 -2.66
C PHE A 139 11.16 1.82 -4.15
N PHE A 140 10.20 2.28 -4.96
CA PHE A 140 10.23 2.00 -6.40
C PHE A 140 11.46 2.61 -7.09
N ARG A 141 11.80 3.86 -6.76
CA ARG A 141 13.01 4.49 -7.29
C ARG A 141 14.28 3.75 -6.89
N PHE A 142 14.39 3.34 -5.63
CA PHE A 142 15.55 2.58 -5.16
C PHE A 142 15.78 1.33 -6.01
N LEU A 143 14.73 0.55 -6.31
CA LEU A 143 14.87 -0.66 -7.13
C LEU A 143 15.34 -0.37 -8.55
N VAL A 144 14.81 0.68 -9.18
CA VAL A 144 15.19 1.09 -10.54
C VAL A 144 16.60 1.68 -10.56
N ASP A 145 16.93 2.57 -9.62
CA ASP A 145 18.23 3.21 -9.51
C ASP A 145 19.33 2.17 -9.22
N CYS A 146 19.07 1.20 -8.34
CA CYS A 146 19.95 0.04 -8.14
C CYS A 146 20.17 -0.71 -9.46
N ALA A 147 19.11 -1.02 -10.21
CA ALA A 147 19.24 -1.77 -11.47
C ALA A 147 20.02 -1.02 -12.55
N LYS A 148 19.98 0.32 -12.55
CA LYS A 148 20.74 1.18 -13.48
C LYS A 148 22.19 1.33 -13.08
N ASP A 149 22.50 1.23 -11.80
CA ASP A 149 23.84 1.40 -11.28
C ASP A 149 24.80 0.29 -11.77
N PRO A 150 26.02 0.64 -12.23
CA PRO A 150 27.03 -0.34 -12.65
C PRO A 150 27.40 -1.36 -11.57
N ARG A 151 27.27 -1.00 -10.28
CA ARG A 151 27.53 -1.90 -9.15
C ARG A 151 26.52 -3.05 -9.08
N PHE A 152 25.37 -2.96 -9.74
CA PHE A 152 24.44 -4.10 -9.88
C PHE A 152 24.99 -5.07 -10.90
N ASN A 153 25.90 -5.92 -10.46
CA ASN A 153 26.52 -6.97 -11.25
C ASN A 153 26.83 -8.18 -10.37
N ALA A 154 27.17 -9.29 -11.03
CA ALA A 154 27.36 -10.56 -10.35
C ALA A 154 28.59 -10.61 -9.44
N ASP A 155 29.62 -9.78 -9.66
CA ASP A 155 30.79 -9.75 -8.79
C ASP A 155 30.45 -9.10 -7.45
N ASN A 156 29.90 -7.89 -7.49
CA ASN A 156 29.58 -7.11 -6.30
C ASN A 156 28.48 -7.76 -5.47
N LEU A 157 27.36 -8.16 -6.10
CA LEU A 157 26.26 -8.78 -5.37
C LEU A 157 26.69 -10.11 -4.76
N MET A 158 27.46 -10.95 -5.48
CA MET A 158 27.93 -12.21 -4.90
C MET A 158 28.94 -12.03 -3.79
N ALA A 159 29.74 -10.95 -3.81
CA ALA A 159 30.65 -10.64 -2.70
C ALA A 159 29.85 -10.45 -1.40
N GLU A 160 28.80 -9.62 -1.42
CA GLU A 160 27.95 -9.40 -0.25
C GLU A 160 27.12 -10.63 0.13
N ILE A 161 26.56 -11.36 -0.84
CA ILE A 161 25.72 -12.53 -0.53
C ILE A 161 26.54 -13.63 0.17
N ARG A 162 27.82 -13.81 -0.21
CA ARG A 162 28.68 -14.83 0.42
C ARG A 162 29.02 -14.53 1.88
N LEU A 163 28.89 -13.28 2.32
CA LEU A 163 29.12 -12.90 3.72
C LEU A 163 27.96 -13.33 4.63
N VAL A 164 26.79 -13.60 4.07
CA VAL A 164 25.55 -13.80 4.85
C VAL A 164 24.92 -15.17 4.67
N THR A 165 25.40 -15.96 3.70
CA THR A 165 24.88 -17.30 3.46
C THR A 165 25.88 -18.23 2.78
N GLY A 166 25.81 -19.51 3.11
CA GLY A 166 26.57 -20.58 2.45
C GLY A 166 25.79 -21.16 1.27
N MET A 167 26.20 -20.85 0.04
CA MET A 167 25.61 -21.43 -1.16
C MET A 167 26.39 -22.62 -1.71
N SER A 168 25.66 -23.61 -2.24
CA SER A 168 26.24 -24.70 -3.04
C SER A 168 27.01 -24.16 -4.25
N PHE A 169 27.95 -24.93 -4.81
CA PHE A 169 28.64 -24.54 -6.04
C PHE A 169 27.65 -24.24 -7.19
N VAL A 170 26.65 -25.10 -7.36
CA VAL A 170 25.60 -24.94 -8.37
C VAL A 170 24.85 -23.62 -8.18
N ASP A 171 24.37 -23.33 -6.97
CA ASP A 171 23.62 -22.10 -6.71
C ASP A 171 24.48 -20.86 -6.91
N ARG A 172 25.77 -20.91 -6.54
CA ARG A 172 26.71 -19.81 -6.84
C ARG A 172 26.83 -19.54 -8.34
N MET A 173 26.88 -20.59 -9.17
CA MET A 173 26.95 -20.45 -10.62
C MET A 173 25.63 -19.93 -11.20
N LEU A 174 24.49 -20.43 -10.70
CA LEU A 174 23.17 -19.94 -11.08
C LEU A 174 22.97 -18.47 -10.72
N TYR A 175 23.34 -18.06 -9.51
CA TYR A 175 23.27 -16.66 -9.11
C TYR A 175 24.14 -15.76 -9.98
N ARG A 176 25.40 -16.17 -10.18
CA ARG A 176 26.39 -15.37 -10.91
C ARG A 176 26.01 -15.18 -12.38
N PHE A 177 25.64 -16.27 -13.07
CA PHE A 177 25.52 -16.25 -14.53
C PHE A 177 24.07 -16.16 -15.03
N LEU A 178 23.08 -16.39 -14.19
CA LEU A 178 21.67 -16.39 -14.59
C LEU A 178 20.80 -15.47 -13.73
N ILE A 179 20.69 -15.71 -12.43
CA ILE A 179 19.69 -15.03 -11.59
C ILE A 179 19.99 -13.53 -11.48
N ILE A 180 21.23 -13.12 -11.15
CA ILE A 180 21.58 -11.69 -11.04
C ILE A 180 21.39 -10.95 -12.39
N PRO A 181 21.96 -11.44 -13.52
CA PRO A 181 21.74 -10.80 -14.82
C PRO A 181 20.27 -10.71 -15.23
N VAL A 182 19.49 -11.78 -15.03
CA VAL A 182 18.05 -11.79 -15.36
C VAL A 182 17.28 -10.83 -14.48
N THR A 183 17.56 -10.78 -13.17
CA THR A 183 16.92 -9.82 -12.26
C THR A 183 17.21 -8.38 -12.70
N LYS A 184 18.47 -8.05 -13.01
CA LYS A 184 18.83 -6.72 -13.55
C LYS A 184 18.02 -6.39 -14.80
N LYS A 185 18.00 -7.32 -15.77
CA LYS A 185 17.27 -7.15 -17.03
C LYS A 185 15.77 -6.91 -16.78
N ARG A 186 15.13 -7.70 -15.93
CA ARG A 186 13.70 -7.57 -15.61
C ARG A 186 13.36 -6.25 -14.91
N LEU A 187 14.22 -5.78 -14.01
CA LEU A 187 14.04 -4.47 -13.36
C LEU A 187 14.16 -3.33 -14.38
N LEU A 188 15.14 -3.39 -15.29
CA LEU A 188 15.31 -2.40 -16.35
C LEU A 188 14.19 -2.42 -17.39
N GLU A 189 13.63 -3.59 -17.72
CA GLU A 189 12.46 -3.70 -18.62
C GLU A 189 11.25 -2.92 -18.09
N ARG A 190 11.14 -2.76 -16.76
CA ARG A 190 10.07 -2.00 -16.10
C ARG A 190 10.36 -0.51 -15.96
N GLU A 191 11.58 -0.05 -16.25
CA GLU A 191 11.98 1.37 -16.10
C GLU A 191 11.01 2.33 -16.80
N ARG A 192 10.57 1.99 -18.02
CA ARG A 192 9.63 2.82 -18.79
C ARG A 192 8.30 3.05 -18.06
N GLN A 193 7.81 2.04 -17.34
CA GLN A 193 6.58 2.14 -16.55
C GLN A 193 6.77 3.00 -15.29
N PHE A 194 8.01 3.18 -14.85
CA PHE A 194 8.39 4.02 -13.70
C PHE A 194 8.93 5.40 -14.09
N ALA A 195 8.95 5.76 -15.38
CA ALA A 195 9.53 7.02 -15.87
C ALA A 195 8.93 8.27 -15.19
N TRP A 196 7.66 8.22 -14.81
CA TRP A 196 6.97 9.28 -14.07
C TRP A 196 7.50 9.55 -12.68
N LEU A 197 8.13 8.58 -12.01
CA LEU A 197 8.81 8.80 -10.74
C LEU A 197 10.02 9.74 -10.88
N TYR A 198 10.46 10.00 -12.12
CA TYR A 198 11.59 10.85 -12.44
C TYR A 198 11.18 12.19 -13.05
N ARG A 199 9.88 12.46 -13.21
CA ARG A 199 9.37 13.76 -13.67
C ARG A 199 9.57 14.81 -12.59
N ALA A 200 10.24 15.91 -12.92
CA ALA A 200 10.50 17.00 -11.98
C ALA A 200 9.21 17.75 -11.58
N ASP A 201 8.20 17.76 -12.45
CA ASP A 201 6.90 18.40 -12.20
C ASP A 201 5.92 17.49 -11.43
N PHE A 202 6.31 16.25 -11.13
CA PHE A 202 5.54 15.31 -10.31
C PHE A 202 6.22 15.20 -8.95
N PRO A 203 5.77 15.97 -7.93
CA PRO A 203 6.38 15.90 -6.60
C PRO A 203 6.32 14.47 -6.04
N PRO A 204 7.33 14.06 -5.25
CA PRO A 204 7.27 12.78 -4.55
C PRO A 204 5.98 12.64 -3.74
N TRP A 205 5.39 11.44 -3.72
CA TRP A 205 4.18 11.22 -2.94
C TRP A 205 4.44 11.38 -1.44
N GLY A 206 5.66 11.10 -0.97
CA GLY A 206 5.97 11.13 0.45
C GLY A 206 5.37 9.92 1.20
N ARG A 207 5.52 9.91 2.53
CA ARG A 207 5.07 8.79 3.37
C ARG A 207 3.54 8.69 3.44
N GLY A 208 3.04 7.46 3.38
CA GLY A 208 1.63 7.12 3.52
C GLY A 208 0.77 7.30 2.28
N ARG A 209 1.39 7.54 1.12
CA ARG A 209 0.68 7.82 -0.12
C ARG A 209 1.16 6.97 -1.29
N ASP A 210 0.22 6.75 -2.20
CA ASP A 210 0.46 6.23 -3.53
C ASP A 210 -0.37 6.99 -4.57
N ASP A 211 -0.13 6.76 -5.85
CA ASP A 211 -1.03 7.20 -6.91
C ASP A 211 -1.70 5.98 -7.54
N ALA A 212 -2.64 5.40 -6.78
CA ALA A 212 -3.24 4.11 -7.05
C ALA A 212 -3.81 3.99 -8.48
N MET A 213 -4.48 5.02 -8.99
CA MET A 213 -5.09 4.96 -10.33
C MET A 213 -4.10 5.21 -11.45
N ASN A 214 -3.07 6.05 -11.27
CA ASN A 214 -2.00 6.12 -12.26
C ASN A 214 -1.18 4.83 -12.31
N LEU A 215 -0.99 4.14 -11.17
CA LEU A 215 -0.42 2.80 -11.17
C LEU A 215 -1.25 1.84 -12.04
N THR A 216 -2.58 1.78 -11.85
CA THR A 216 -3.45 0.97 -12.71
C THR A 216 -3.38 1.41 -14.19
N LYS A 217 -3.40 2.72 -14.45
CA LYS A 217 -3.36 3.30 -15.80
C LYS A 217 -2.08 2.93 -16.57
N TYR A 218 -0.93 2.98 -15.93
CA TYR A 218 0.35 2.76 -16.59
C TYR A 218 0.82 1.30 -16.55
N PHE A 219 0.45 0.52 -15.54
CA PHE A 219 0.89 -0.87 -15.41
C PHE A 219 -0.10 -1.87 -16.02
N MET A 220 -1.40 -1.68 -15.83
CA MET A 220 -2.42 -2.63 -16.26
C MET A 220 -2.90 -2.35 -17.68
N ILE A 221 -3.40 -1.14 -17.95
CA ILE A 221 -3.92 -0.77 -19.28
C ILE A 221 -2.84 -0.18 -20.21
N ARG A 222 -1.64 0.11 -19.67
CA ARG A 222 -0.44 0.57 -20.42
C ARG A 222 -0.68 1.82 -21.27
N TRP A 223 -1.46 2.76 -20.75
CA TRP A 223 -1.64 4.05 -21.41
C TRP A 223 -0.32 4.80 -21.53
N PRO A 224 -0.17 5.67 -22.55
CA PRO A 224 0.92 6.62 -22.58
C PRO A 224 0.86 7.52 -21.33
N MET A 225 2.03 7.96 -20.87
CA MET A 225 2.14 8.90 -19.76
C MET A 225 1.41 10.20 -20.09
N ASP A 226 0.58 10.68 -19.16
CA ASP A 226 -0.09 11.99 -19.24
C ASP A 226 0.36 12.91 -18.08
N ASP A 227 -0.29 14.06 -17.96
CA ASP A 227 0.04 15.09 -16.96
C ASP A 227 -0.83 15.03 -15.70
N SER A 228 -1.71 14.03 -15.57
CA SER A 228 -2.53 13.85 -14.38
C SER A 228 -1.70 13.24 -13.23
N LEU A 229 -1.88 13.78 -12.02
CA LEU A 229 -1.20 13.34 -10.81
C LEU A 229 -2.17 13.52 -9.65
N GLY A 230 -2.48 12.45 -8.94
CA GLY A 230 -3.50 12.48 -7.89
C GLY A 230 -3.18 11.54 -6.74
N PRO A 231 -2.04 11.72 -6.04
CA PRO A 231 -1.65 10.86 -4.96
C PRO A 231 -2.69 10.88 -3.83
N THR A 232 -3.10 9.70 -3.40
CA THR A 232 -4.04 9.48 -2.31
C THR A 232 -3.32 8.98 -1.08
N ASP A 233 -3.94 9.22 0.08
CA ASP A 233 -3.56 8.52 1.31
C ASP A 233 -3.88 7.03 1.20
N MET A 234 -3.12 6.16 1.86
CA MET A 234 -3.49 4.75 1.91
C MET A 234 -4.74 4.60 2.79
N PRO A 235 -5.85 3.99 2.34
CA PRO A 235 -7.05 3.90 3.14
C PRO A 235 -7.00 2.75 4.16
N SER A 236 -7.75 2.89 5.24
CA SER A 236 -8.13 1.74 6.07
C SER A 236 -9.05 0.81 5.26
N ILE A 237 -8.86 -0.49 5.40
CA ILE A 237 -9.68 -1.51 4.75
C ILE A 237 -10.30 -2.49 5.74
N TRP A 238 -10.36 -2.17 7.04
CA TRP A 238 -11.22 -2.92 7.96
C TRP A 238 -12.70 -2.59 7.72
N ASN A 239 -13.60 -3.38 8.32
CA ASN A 239 -15.02 -3.14 8.32
C ASN A 239 -15.70 -3.05 6.93
N LEU A 240 -15.12 -3.65 5.88
CA LEU A 240 -15.69 -3.52 4.53
C LEU A 240 -17.08 -4.15 4.39
N GLY A 241 -17.49 -5.00 5.33
CA GLY A 241 -18.86 -5.53 5.42
C GLY A 241 -19.95 -4.47 5.56
N LYS A 242 -19.59 -3.23 5.96
CA LYS A 242 -20.52 -2.09 6.03
C LYS A 242 -20.89 -1.52 4.66
N TYR A 243 -20.03 -1.68 3.66
CA TYR A 243 -20.29 -1.17 2.30
C TYR A 243 -21.24 -2.12 1.56
N LYS A 244 -22.35 -1.56 1.09
CA LYS A 244 -23.47 -2.26 0.44
C LYS A 244 -23.69 -1.70 -0.96
N PRO A 245 -23.13 -2.31 -2.01
CA PRO A 245 -23.23 -1.81 -3.39
C PRO A 245 -24.68 -1.60 -3.85
N GLU A 246 -25.60 -2.45 -3.38
CA GLU A 246 -27.04 -2.38 -3.65
C GLU A 246 -27.70 -1.11 -3.09
N ARG A 247 -27.05 -0.43 -2.12
CA ARG A 247 -27.48 0.87 -1.58
C ARG A 247 -26.78 2.06 -2.25
N GLY A 248 -26.10 1.83 -3.38
CA GLY A 248 -25.34 2.85 -4.09
C GLY A 248 -23.99 3.20 -3.43
N MET A 249 -23.55 2.41 -2.45
CA MET A 249 -22.24 2.62 -1.83
C MET A 249 -21.11 2.23 -2.79
N ARG A 250 -19.99 2.92 -2.69
CA ARG A 250 -18.81 2.74 -3.54
C ARG A 250 -17.54 2.67 -2.70
N LEU A 251 -16.48 2.16 -3.31
CA LEU A 251 -15.14 2.05 -2.72
C LEU A 251 -14.12 2.79 -3.58
N ASN A 252 -12.89 2.88 -3.06
CA ASN A 252 -11.89 3.88 -3.41
C ASN A 252 -12.37 5.31 -3.10
N PHE A 253 -11.43 6.24 -2.95
CA PHE A 253 -11.77 7.60 -2.50
C PHE A 253 -12.79 8.29 -3.42
N ALA A 254 -12.67 8.15 -4.74
CA ALA A 254 -13.58 8.80 -5.70
C ALA A 254 -14.79 7.92 -6.09
N GLY A 255 -14.96 6.76 -5.45
CA GLY A 255 -16.06 5.84 -5.73
C GLY A 255 -15.87 5.04 -7.02
N ASP A 256 -14.63 4.82 -7.45
CA ASP A 256 -14.27 4.18 -8.71
C ASP A 256 -14.54 2.67 -8.75
N SER A 257 -14.84 2.03 -7.62
CA SER A 257 -15.10 0.59 -7.55
C SER A 257 -16.46 0.26 -6.96
N HIS A 258 -17.08 -0.79 -7.52
CA HIS A 258 -18.41 -1.25 -7.11
C HIS A 258 -18.42 -1.94 -5.75
N ASP A 259 -17.45 -2.81 -5.45
CA ASP A 259 -17.45 -3.66 -4.26
C ASP A 259 -16.03 -4.05 -3.79
N PRO A 260 -15.89 -4.61 -2.56
CA PRO A 260 -14.58 -5.01 -2.04
C PRO A 260 -13.91 -6.10 -2.87
N TYR A 261 -14.69 -7.01 -3.44
CA TYR A 261 -14.18 -8.11 -4.26
C TYR A 261 -13.42 -7.58 -5.48
N SER A 262 -14.00 -6.60 -6.18
CA SER A 262 -13.40 -5.95 -7.32
C SER A 262 -12.13 -5.18 -6.93
N VAL A 263 -12.17 -4.40 -5.84
CA VAL A 263 -11.00 -3.67 -5.34
C VAL A 263 -9.82 -4.61 -5.04
N ILE A 264 -10.09 -5.74 -4.39
CA ILE A 264 -9.05 -6.72 -4.03
C ILE A 264 -8.46 -7.35 -5.29
N ILE A 265 -9.29 -7.74 -6.27
CA ILE A 265 -8.82 -8.28 -7.55
C ILE A 265 -7.92 -7.27 -8.27
N ASP A 266 -8.39 -6.04 -8.46
CA ASP A 266 -7.67 -5.02 -9.22
C ASP A 266 -6.33 -4.68 -8.55
N SER A 267 -6.34 -4.56 -7.23
CA SER A 267 -5.12 -4.28 -6.45
C SER A 267 -4.13 -5.45 -6.50
N ALA A 268 -4.61 -6.69 -6.38
CA ALA A 268 -3.77 -7.87 -6.42
C ALA A 268 -3.15 -8.09 -7.81
N LEU A 269 -3.93 -7.87 -8.88
CA LEU A 269 -3.42 -7.92 -10.26
C LEU A 269 -2.37 -6.82 -10.52
N GLY A 270 -2.58 -5.62 -9.96
CA GLY A 270 -1.60 -4.55 -9.99
C GLY A 270 -0.26 -4.94 -9.35
N LEU A 271 -0.28 -5.62 -8.20
CA LEU A 271 0.92 -6.11 -7.51
C LEU A 271 1.58 -7.32 -8.20
N LEU A 272 0.78 -8.22 -8.79
CA LEU A 272 1.27 -9.35 -9.59
C LEU A 272 2.04 -8.86 -10.83
N GLY A 273 1.49 -7.85 -11.51
CA GLY A 273 2.04 -7.30 -12.77
C GLY A 273 1.94 -8.26 -13.96
N ALA A 274 1.18 -9.35 -13.83
CA ALA A 274 0.94 -10.36 -14.84
C ALA A 274 -0.39 -11.11 -14.55
N PRO A 275 -1.01 -11.78 -15.55
CA PRO A 275 -2.15 -12.65 -15.31
C PRO A 275 -1.83 -13.74 -14.28
N PRO A 276 -2.79 -14.13 -13.42
CA PRO A 276 -2.59 -15.26 -12.52
C PRO A 276 -2.29 -16.55 -13.31
N LYS A 277 -1.40 -17.40 -12.78
CA LYS A 277 -1.14 -18.72 -13.37
C LYS A 277 -2.32 -19.68 -13.21
N ASP A 278 -3.06 -19.52 -12.13
CA ASP A 278 -4.24 -20.31 -11.77
C ASP A 278 -5.29 -19.36 -11.19
N ASN A 279 -6.39 -19.19 -11.92
CA ASN A 279 -7.48 -18.32 -11.50
C ASN A 279 -8.22 -18.88 -10.28
N ALA A 280 -8.33 -20.19 -10.10
CA ALA A 280 -9.01 -20.77 -8.94
C ALA A 280 -8.19 -20.53 -7.65
N GLU A 281 -6.87 -20.73 -7.70
CA GLU A 281 -5.96 -20.40 -6.59
C GLU A 281 -6.05 -18.90 -6.25
N PHE A 282 -5.96 -18.04 -7.27
CA PHE A 282 -6.01 -16.58 -7.11
C PHE A 282 -7.34 -16.12 -6.50
N LEU A 283 -8.48 -16.55 -7.05
CA LEU A 283 -9.80 -16.16 -6.56
C LEU A 283 -10.10 -16.75 -5.18
N GLY A 284 -9.58 -17.93 -4.86
CA GLY A 284 -9.61 -18.47 -3.50
C GLY A 284 -8.88 -17.58 -2.49
N HIS A 285 -7.73 -17.03 -2.88
CA HIS A 285 -7.00 -16.06 -2.06
C HIS A 285 -7.74 -14.72 -1.93
N VAL A 286 -8.26 -14.17 -3.03
CA VAL A 286 -9.09 -12.96 -3.04
C VAL A 286 -10.26 -13.10 -2.08
N LYS A 287 -10.98 -14.23 -2.15
CA LYS A 287 -12.10 -14.51 -1.25
C LYS A 287 -11.67 -14.54 0.21
N TRP A 288 -10.53 -15.16 0.51
CA TRP A 288 -9.99 -15.17 1.86
C TRP A 288 -9.69 -13.74 2.37
N ILE A 289 -9.05 -12.89 1.56
CA ILE A 289 -8.82 -11.48 1.93
C ILE A 289 -10.16 -10.79 2.16
N GLN A 290 -11.13 -10.95 1.25
CA GLN A 290 -12.45 -10.32 1.35
C GLN A 290 -13.15 -10.69 2.66
N ASP A 291 -13.16 -11.98 3.00
CA ASP A 291 -13.78 -12.48 4.23
C ASP A 291 -13.06 -11.89 5.47
N TYR A 292 -11.72 -11.85 5.45
CA TYR A 292 -10.91 -11.25 6.50
C TYR A 292 -11.21 -9.76 6.71
N VAL A 293 -11.13 -8.93 5.66
CA VAL A 293 -11.33 -7.47 5.76
C VAL A 293 -12.79 -7.07 6.01
N THR A 294 -13.73 -7.93 5.63
CA THR A 294 -15.16 -7.78 5.97
C THR A 294 -15.40 -7.92 7.47
N ALA A 295 -14.72 -8.88 8.10
CA ALA A 295 -14.85 -9.18 9.52
C ALA A 295 -13.94 -8.32 10.41
N LYS A 296 -12.74 -7.94 9.93
CA LYS A 296 -11.76 -7.16 10.69
C LYS A 296 -12.36 -5.86 11.19
N ARG A 297 -12.13 -5.56 12.47
CA ARG A 297 -12.57 -4.33 13.13
C ARG A 297 -11.38 -3.42 13.38
N ALA A 298 -11.61 -2.12 13.33
CA ALA A 298 -10.66 -1.14 13.86
C ALA A 298 -10.42 -1.39 15.37
N PRO A 299 -9.19 -1.19 15.87
CA PRO A 299 -8.92 -1.26 17.30
C PRO A 299 -9.56 -0.08 18.04
N PRO A 300 -9.95 -0.27 19.31
CA PRO A 300 -10.36 0.84 20.15
C PRO A 300 -9.20 1.83 20.33
N TYR A 301 -9.54 3.09 20.61
CA TYR A 301 -8.57 4.12 20.95
C TYR A 301 -7.84 3.75 22.25
N PRO A 302 -6.49 3.75 22.27
CA PRO A 302 -5.71 3.19 23.37
C PRO A 302 -5.42 4.19 24.51
N PHE A 303 -5.83 5.45 24.36
CA PHE A 303 -5.62 6.49 25.37
C PHE A 303 -6.92 6.78 26.15
N PRO A 304 -6.84 7.46 27.31
CA PRO A 304 -8.02 7.85 28.06
C PRO A 304 -9.00 8.69 27.23
N ILE A 305 -10.29 8.50 27.48
CA ILE A 305 -11.39 9.27 26.89
C ILE A 305 -12.18 9.92 28.02
N ASP A 306 -12.43 11.22 27.92
CA ASP A 306 -13.40 11.92 28.77
C ASP A 306 -14.82 11.60 28.28
N ALA A 307 -15.51 10.71 29.01
CA ALA A 307 -16.84 10.24 28.64
C ALA A 307 -17.89 11.35 28.56
N ALA A 308 -17.84 12.33 29.47
CA ALA A 308 -18.80 13.43 29.47
C ALA A 308 -18.57 14.38 28.29
N GLN A 309 -17.31 14.62 27.95
CA GLN A 309 -16.96 15.39 26.76
C GLN A 309 -17.29 14.64 25.47
N ALA A 310 -17.06 13.32 25.40
CA ALA A 310 -17.46 12.49 24.26
C ALA A 310 -18.99 12.44 24.07
N GLU A 311 -19.78 12.41 25.15
CA GLU A 311 -21.24 12.49 25.06
C GLU A 311 -21.70 13.83 24.46
N ARG A 312 -21.14 14.96 24.92
CA ARG A 312 -21.39 16.27 24.30
C ARG A 312 -20.95 16.30 22.84
N GLY A 313 -19.79 15.72 22.53
CA GLY A 313 -19.26 15.60 21.19
C GLY A 313 -20.15 14.81 20.25
N LYS A 314 -20.82 13.77 20.76
CA LYS A 314 -21.82 13.01 20.00
C LYS A 314 -22.97 13.91 19.55
N ALA A 315 -23.48 14.78 20.42
CA ALA A 315 -24.55 15.70 20.05
C ALA A 315 -24.10 16.67 18.94
N VAL A 316 -22.86 17.16 19.01
CA VAL A 316 -22.24 17.98 17.95
C VAL A 316 -22.12 17.18 16.65
N PHE A 317 -21.65 15.93 16.72
CA PHE A 317 -21.53 15.04 15.56
C PHE A 317 -22.89 14.79 14.89
N ASP A 318 -23.92 14.49 15.67
CA ASP A 318 -25.27 14.22 15.17
C ASP A 318 -25.81 15.44 14.41
N ALA A 319 -25.51 16.66 14.88
CA ALA A 319 -25.96 17.90 14.25
C ALA A 319 -25.14 18.30 13.01
N ALA A 320 -23.81 18.11 13.03
CA ALA A 320 -22.90 18.68 12.03
C ALA A 320 -22.31 17.67 11.04
N CYS A 321 -22.30 16.37 11.37
CA CYS A 321 -21.50 15.37 10.65
C CYS A 321 -22.34 14.16 10.19
N ALA A 322 -23.31 13.74 11.00
CA ALA A 322 -24.07 12.52 10.78
C ALA A 322 -24.84 12.48 9.45
N ALA A 323 -25.25 13.65 8.93
CA ALA A 323 -25.94 13.76 7.65
C ALA A 323 -25.16 13.14 6.47
N CYS A 324 -23.82 13.10 6.54
CA CYS A 324 -22.97 12.43 5.55
C CYS A 324 -22.34 11.14 6.10
N HIS A 325 -21.88 11.13 7.35
CA HIS A 325 -21.06 10.04 7.89
C HIS A 325 -21.83 8.99 8.69
N ALA A 326 -23.10 9.24 9.05
CA ALA A 326 -23.96 8.29 9.76
C ALA A 326 -25.40 8.33 9.22
N SER A 327 -25.57 8.30 7.90
CA SER A 327 -26.86 8.37 7.22
C SER A 327 -26.93 7.44 5.99
N ALA A 328 -27.98 7.57 5.19
CA ALA A 328 -28.05 6.92 3.88
C ALA A 328 -26.99 7.40 2.88
N ARG A 329 -26.34 8.56 3.13
CA ARG A 329 -25.21 9.06 2.34
C ARG A 329 -23.88 8.39 2.70
N THR A 330 -23.78 7.74 3.85
CA THR A 330 -22.53 7.08 4.25
C THR A 330 -22.17 6.00 3.24
N GLY A 331 -20.92 6.00 2.78
CA GLY A 331 -20.40 5.10 1.77
C GLY A 331 -20.78 5.47 0.33
N THR A 332 -21.54 6.54 0.10
CA THR A 332 -21.87 7.04 -1.25
C THR A 332 -21.04 8.26 -1.62
N VAL A 333 -21.03 8.62 -2.91
CA VAL A 333 -20.24 9.73 -3.45
C VAL A 333 -20.91 11.07 -3.11
N VAL A 334 -20.20 11.93 -2.40
CA VAL A 334 -20.56 13.34 -2.18
C VAL A 334 -19.99 14.18 -3.31
N PRO A 335 -20.80 14.99 -4.02
CA PRO A 335 -20.35 15.80 -5.14
C PRO A 335 -19.17 16.71 -4.79
N LEU A 336 -18.22 16.86 -5.73
CA LEU A 336 -17.04 17.69 -5.55
C LEU A 336 -17.39 19.15 -5.19
N ALA A 337 -18.46 19.69 -5.80
CA ALA A 337 -18.92 21.05 -5.54
C ALA A 337 -19.45 21.25 -4.11
N GLU A 338 -19.90 20.18 -3.44
CA GLU A 338 -20.36 20.22 -2.05
C GLU A 338 -19.18 20.06 -1.08
N ILE A 339 -18.28 19.10 -1.35
CA ILE A 339 -17.14 18.80 -0.45
C ILE A 339 -15.98 19.79 -0.62
N GLY A 340 -15.76 20.34 -1.81
CA GLY A 340 -14.77 21.39 -2.09
C GLY A 340 -13.29 20.99 -1.98
N THR A 341 -12.96 19.70 -1.83
CA THR A 341 -11.58 19.21 -1.75
C THR A 341 -10.89 19.24 -3.12
N SER A 342 -9.57 18.95 -3.17
CA SER A 342 -8.83 18.88 -4.45
C SER A 342 -9.51 17.94 -5.45
N ARG A 343 -9.42 18.27 -6.75
CA ARG A 343 -9.88 17.44 -7.87
C ARG A 343 -8.79 16.48 -8.38
N ASP A 344 -7.54 16.68 -7.98
CA ASP A 344 -6.37 16.01 -8.58
C ASP A 344 -6.54 14.49 -8.76
N ARG A 345 -7.11 13.79 -7.77
CA ARG A 345 -7.39 12.35 -7.84
C ARG A 345 -8.56 11.98 -8.78
N ILE A 346 -9.58 12.81 -8.92
CA ILE A 346 -10.67 12.58 -9.88
C ILE A 346 -10.10 12.63 -11.30
N ASP A 347 -9.18 13.57 -11.57
CA ASP A 347 -8.64 13.81 -12.90
C ASP A 347 -7.65 12.73 -13.39
N THR A 348 -7.17 11.84 -12.52
CA THR A 348 -6.30 10.72 -12.93
C THR A 348 -7.03 9.59 -13.63
N TRP A 349 -8.36 9.49 -13.45
CA TRP A 349 -9.15 8.34 -13.85
C TRP A 349 -10.44 8.76 -14.57
N ASN A 350 -10.87 7.98 -15.56
CA ASN A 350 -12.06 8.29 -16.35
C ASN A 350 -12.77 7.03 -16.84
N GLU A 351 -13.94 7.23 -17.43
CA GLU A 351 -14.81 6.18 -17.95
C GLU A 351 -14.13 5.27 -18.99
N LYS A 352 -13.28 5.83 -19.86
CA LYS A 352 -12.52 5.05 -20.86
C LYS A 352 -11.48 4.15 -20.16
N ALA A 353 -10.75 4.68 -19.19
CA ALA A 353 -9.80 3.90 -18.40
C ALA A 353 -10.50 2.78 -17.63
N ALA A 354 -11.68 3.04 -17.05
CA ALA A 354 -12.49 2.02 -16.38
C ALA A 354 -12.90 0.88 -17.31
N ARG A 355 -13.43 1.19 -18.51
CA ARG A 355 -13.79 0.19 -19.52
C ARG A 355 -12.63 -0.70 -19.92
N GLU A 356 -11.51 -0.09 -20.26
CA GLU A 356 -10.32 -0.83 -20.73
C GLU A 356 -9.71 -1.66 -19.59
N ALA A 357 -9.73 -1.15 -18.36
CA ALA A 357 -9.31 -1.91 -17.17
C ALA A 357 -10.23 -3.11 -16.91
N ASN A 358 -11.54 -2.95 -17.02
CA ASN A 358 -12.50 -4.04 -16.90
C ASN A 358 -12.32 -5.09 -18.01
N GLU A 359 -12.06 -4.66 -19.24
CA GLU A 359 -11.73 -5.54 -20.37
C GLU A 359 -10.46 -6.36 -20.13
N VAL A 360 -9.37 -5.73 -19.66
CA VAL A 360 -8.14 -6.46 -19.34
C VAL A 360 -8.38 -7.58 -18.31
N VAL A 361 -9.18 -7.33 -17.27
CA VAL A 361 -9.48 -8.36 -16.27
C VAL A 361 -10.39 -9.46 -16.83
N ARG A 362 -11.35 -9.11 -17.68
CA ARG A 362 -12.21 -10.07 -18.38
C ARG A 362 -11.41 -10.97 -19.32
N ASP A 363 -10.44 -10.42 -20.04
CA ASP A 363 -9.56 -11.17 -20.95
C ASP A 363 -8.64 -12.16 -20.20
N MET A 364 -8.42 -11.94 -18.90
CA MET A 364 -7.76 -12.91 -18.01
C MET A 364 -8.70 -14.03 -17.55
N GLY A 365 -9.97 -14.03 -17.95
CA GLY A 365 -10.98 -15.02 -17.53
C GLY A 365 -11.44 -14.83 -16.09
N ILE A 366 -11.44 -13.59 -15.58
CA ILE A 366 -11.87 -13.26 -14.23
C ILE A 366 -13.14 -12.41 -14.30
N GLU A 367 -14.20 -12.86 -13.62
CA GLU A 367 -15.48 -12.15 -13.54
C GLU A 367 -15.60 -11.37 -12.23
N ARG A 368 -16.01 -10.10 -12.32
CA ARG A 368 -16.30 -9.20 -11.19
C ARG A 368 -17.18 -8.02 -11.67
N PRO A 369 -17.93 -7.34 -10.78
CA PRO A 369 -18.71 -6.15 -11.15
C PRO A 369 -17.90 -4.99 -11.72
N GLY A 370 -16.66 -4.79 -11.25
CA GLY A 370 -15.74 -3.93 -11.99
C GLY A 370 -15.36 -2.60 -11.32
N LEU A 371 -14.59 -1.83 -12.08
CA LEU A 371 -14.45 -0.38 -11.94
C LEU A 371 -15.66 0.31 -12.57
N VAL A 372 -16.06 1.44 -12.00
CA VAL A 372 -17.25 2.19 -12.42
C VAL A 372 -17.01 2.84 -13.78
N GLU A 373 -17.79 2.43 -14.78
CA GLU A 373 -17.77 2.97 -16.14
C GLU A 373 -18.66 4.21 -16.26
N ALA A 374 -18.36 5.24 -15.44
CA ALA A 374 -19.03 6.54 -15.49
C ALA A 374 -18.07 7.65 -15.04
N PRO A 375 -18.39 8.93 -15.33
CA PRO A 375 -17.63 10.05 -14.78
C PRO A 375 -17.61 10.05 -13.26
N LEU A 376 -16.44 10.28 -12.67
CA LEU A 376 -16.27 10.48 -11.23
C LEU A 376 -16.74 11.90 -10.86
N THR A 377 -17.63 12.01 -9.87
CA THR A 377 -18.32 13.28 -9.55
C THR A 377 -17.94 13.87 -8.20
N GLY A 378 -17.13 13.17 -7.40
CA GLY A 378 -16.76 13.60 -6.06
C GLY A 378 -16.04 12.52 -5.27
N TYR A 379 -16.22 12.52 -3.95
CA TYR A 379 -15.53 11.61 -3.02
C TYR A 379 -16.50 10.88 -2.10
N VAL A 380 -16.17 9.64 -1.73
CA VAL A 380 -16.98 8.80 -0.85
C VAL A 380 -17.00 9.36 0.58
N ALA A 381 -18.20 9.56 1.15
CA ALA A 381 -18.36 9.84 2.58
C ALA A 381 -18.11 8.56 3.38
N ALA A 382 -16.85 8.27 3.70
CA ALA A 382 -16.48 7.03 4.36
C ALA A 382 -17.14 6.85 5.74
N PHE A 383 -17.35 5.59 6.14
CA PHE A 383 -17.57 5.26 7.55
C PHE A 383 -16.36 5.72 8.38
N LEU A 384 -16.62 6.19 9.60
CA LEU A 384 -15.60 6.80 10.48
C LEU A 384 -15.08 5.84 11.56
N ASP A 385 -15.32 4.54 11.44
CA ASP A 385 -14.73 3.58 12.38
C ASP A 385 -13.20 3.60 12.35
N GLY A 386 -12.59 3.65 13.53
CA GLY A 386 -11.15 3.78 13.71
C GLY A 386 -10.57 5.09 13.18
N ILE A 387 -11.37 6.16 13.05
CA ILE A 387 -10.92 7.44 12.49
C ILE A 387 -9.73 8.03 13.23
N TRP A 388 -9.58 7.71 14.51
CA TRP A 388 -8.42 8.10 15.30
C TRP A 388 -7.09 7.64 14.68
N LEU A 389 -7.04 6.46 14.05
CA LEU A 389 -5.81 5.87 13.47
C LEU A 389 -5.68 6.14 11.96
N ARG A 390 -6.48 7.05 11.41
CA ARG A 390 -6.55 7.33 9.97
C ARG A 390 -5.95 8.68 9.58
N ALA A 391 -5.13 9.26 10.45
CA ALA A 391 -4.37 10.44 10.13
C ALA A 391 -3.21 10.10 9.17
N PRO A 392 -2.83 11.01 8.26
CA PRO A 392 -3.46 12.30 7.98
C PRO A 392 -4.83 12.18 7.26
N TYR A 393 -5.63 13.25 7.31
CA TYR A 393 -7.02 13.29 6.83
C TYR A 393 -7.17 13.92 5.43
N LEU A 394 -8.37 13.75 4.86
CA LEU A 394 -8.74 13.94 3.45
C LEU A 394 -8.20 12.82 2.54
N HIS A 395 -8.70 12.74 1.30
CA HIS A 395 -8.35 11.66 0.36
C HIS A 395 -6.86 11.62 0.01
N ASN A 396 -6.15 12.74 0.16
CA ASN A 396 -4.72 12.90 -0.13
C ASN A 396 -3.86 13.07 1.13
N GLY A 397 -4.44 12.92 2.32
CA GLY A 397 -3.73 13.05 3.60
C GLY A 397 -3.11 14.43 3.83
N SER A 398 -3.75 15.50 3.38
CA SER A 398 -3.20 16.87 3.41
C SER A 398 -3.50 17.63 4.71
N VAL A 399 -4.17 17.00 5.67
CA VAL A 399 -4.50 17.60 6.97
C VAL A 399 -4.00 16.69 8.11
N PRO A 400 -3.08 17.12 8.98
CA PRO A 400 -2.35 16.20 9.86
C PRO A 400 -3.16 15.60 11.02
N SER A 401 -4.24 16.25 11.46
CA SER A 401 -5.00 15.82 12.64
C SER A 401 -6.50 16.11 12.51
N LEU A 402 -7.36 15.45 13.31
CA LEU A 402 -8.79 15.79 13.34
C LEU A 402 -9.00 17.23 13.83
N ARG A 403 -8.20 17.68 14.80
CA ARG A 403 -8.26 19.05 15.29
C ARG A 403 -7.92 20.08 14.20
N ASP A 404 -6.95 19.78 13.33
CA ASP A 404 -6.61 20.58 12.16
C ASP A 404 -7.73 20.58 11.10
N LEU A 405 -8.44 19.46 10.93
CA LEU A 405 -9.55 19.37 9.98
C LEU A 405 -10.69 20.34 10.32
N LEU A 406 -10.88 20.60 11.61
CA LEU A 406 -11.87 21.56 12.16
C LEU A 406 -11.38 23.02 12.15
N LEU A 407 -10.21 23.32 11.59
CA LEU A 407 -9.80 24.68 11.28
C LEU A 407 -10.34 25.10 9.91
N PRO A 408 -10.72 26.39 9.74
CA PRO A 408 -10.93 26.95 8.41
C PRO A 408 -9.74 26.60 7.50
N PRO A 409 -9.96 26.25 6.21
CA PRO A 409 -8.88 25.79 5.33
C PRO A 409 -7.66 26.74 5.26
N ALA A 410 -7.87 28.05 5.41
CA ALA A 410 -6.81 29.06 5.42
C ALA A 410 -5.92 29.03 6.69
N GLU A 411 -6.39 28.43 7.77
CA GLU A 411 -5.67 28.32 9.05
C GLU A 411 -5.04 26.93 9.26
N ARG A 412 -5.31 25.97 8.36
CA ARG A 412 -4.70 24.63 8.41
C ARG A 412 -3.19 24.72 8.16
N PRO A 413 -2.38 23.80 8.72
CA PRO A 413 -0.94 23.76 8.46
C PRO A 413 -0.63 23.71 6.96
N ALA A 414 0.14 24.70 6.48
CA ALA A 414 0.59 24.73 5.09
C ALA A 414 1.70 23.69 4.81
N THR A 415 2.46 23.33 5.86
CA THR A 415 3.55 22.36 5.77
C THR A 415 3.64 21.56 7.05
N PHE A 416 3.90 20.26 6.95
CA PHE A 416 4.07 19.36 8.10
C PHE A 416 4.87 18.11 7.71
N TRP A 417 5.28 17.31 8.68
CA TRP A 417 6.03 16.06 8.45
C TRP A 417 5.11 14.85 8.57
N ARG A 418 5.16 13.97 7.57
CA ARG A 418 4.35 12.74 7.49
C ARG A 418 5.16 11.51 7.86
N GLY A 419 4.52 10.52 8.47
CA GLY A 419 5.06 9.18 8.69
C GLY A 419 5.93 9.00 9.94
N TYR A 420 5.89 9.95 10.88
CA TYR A 420 6.33 9.71 12.24
C TYR A 420 5.17 9.07 13.02
N ASP A 421 5.42 7.92 13.65
CA ASP A 421 4.40 7.02 14.19
C ASP A 421 4.06 7.28 15.66
N VAL A 422 4.60 8.33 16.28
CA VAL A 422 4.16 8.74 17.63
C VAL A 422 2.83 9.47 17.52
N TYR A 423 1.85 8.96 18.25
CA TYR A 423 0.50 9.52 18.26
C TYR A 423 0.42 10.77 19.15
N ASP A 424 -0.38 11.75 18.72
CA ASP A 424 -0.75 12.95 19.50
C ASP A 424 -2.23 12.83 19.94
N PRO A 425 -2.49 12.46 21.20
CA PRO A 425 -3.85 12.32 21.72
C PRO A 425 -4.63 13.64 21.76
N ALA A 426 -3.95 14.78 21.93
CA ALA A 426 -4.60 16.08 22.07
C ALA A 426 -5.14 16.56 20.71
N ARG A 427 -4.41 16.29 19.63
CA ARG A 427 -4.80 16.66 18.28
C ARG A 427 -5.59 15.59 17.53
N ALA A 428 -5.59 14.35 18.04
CA ALA A 428 -6.10 13.15 17.39
C ALA A 428 -5.52 12.98 15.98
N GLY A 429 -4.24 12.64 15.95
CA GLY A 429 -3.44 12.39 14.76
C GLY A 429 -2.02 11.98 15.16
N PHE A 430 -1.07 12.08 14.24
CA PHE A 430 0.34 11.83 14.54
C PHE A 430 1.11 13.12 14.78
N VAL A 431 2.17 13.05 15.59
CA VAL A 431 3.10 14.17 15.77
C VAL A 431 3.71 14.51 14.41
N SER A 432 3.45 15.73 13.93
CA SER A 432 3.75 16.15 12.56
C SER A 432 4.64 17.40 12.47
N SER A 433 5.20 17.82 13.61
CA SER A 433 6.15 18.93 13.70
C SER A 433 7.21 18.64 14.76
N GLY A 434 8.32 19.37 14.71
CA GLY A 434 9.46 19.19 15.61
C GLY A 434 10.57 18.27 15.06
N PRO A 435 11.72 18.22 15.75
CA PRO A 435 12.93 17.57 15.25
C PRO A 435 12.80 16.07 14.99
N GLU A 436 12.01 15.36 15.79
CA GLU A 436 11.78 13.92 15.65
C GLU A 436 10.93 13.61 14.42
N ALA A 437 9.86 14.38 14.20
CA ALA A 437 9.02 14.25 13.03
C ALA A 437 9.77 14.61 11.74
N GLU A 438 10.63 15.64 11.79
CA GLU A 438 11.52 16.01 10.69
C GLU A 438 12.53 14.91 10.35
N ARG A 439 13.12 14.29 11.36
CA ARG A 439 14.11 13.21 11.19
C ARG A 439 13.51 11.94 10.60
N ALA A 440 12.32 11.54 11.06
CA ALA A 440 11.69 10.29 10.65
C ALA A 440 10.83 10.46 9.37
N GLY A 441 10.18 11.61 9.24
CA GLY A 441 9.13 11.84 8.27
C GLY A 441 9.60 12.38 6.92
N THR A 442 8.63 12.63 6.05
CA THR A 442 8.82 13.39 4.81
C THR A 442 8.00 14.68 4.86
N ARG A 443 8.61 15.80 4.48
CA ARG A 443 7.92 17.09 4.42
C ARG A 443 6.79 17.04 3.40
N HIS A 444 5.60 17.38 3.85
CA HIS A 444 4.42 17.59 3.01
C HIS A 444 4.20 19.10 2.87
N ASP A 445 3.94 19.53 1.64
CA ASP A 445 3.69 20.92 1.28
C ASP A 445 2.36 20.99 0.53
N VAL A 446 1.38 21.70 1.10
CA VAL A 446 0.02 21.73 0.54
C VAL A 446 -0.08 22.54 -0.75
N ALA A 447 0.93 23.36 -1.05
CA ALA A 447 1.02 24.10 -2.31
C ALA A 447 1.60 23.24 -3.46
N ALA A 448 2.18 22.08 -3.14
CA ALA A 448 2.64 21.15 -4.17
C ALA A 448 1.45 20.50 -4.89
N LYS A 449 1.65 20.12 -6.17
CA LYS A 449 0.65 19.39 -6.97
C LYS A 449 0.21 18.11 -6.24
N GLY A 450 -1.10 17.87 -6.12
CA GLY A 450 -1.63 16.75 -5.34
C GLY A 450 -1.55 16.92 -3.81
N GLY A 451 -1.16 18.11 -3.32
CA GLY A 451 -1.01 18.41 -1.89
C GLY A 451 -2.14 19.22 -1.26
N GLY A 452 -3.09 19.73 -2.06
CA GLY A 452 -4.08 20.70 -1.60
C GLY A 452 -4.91 20.23 -0.39
N ASN A 453 -5.01 21.09 0.63
CA ASN A 453 -5.71 20.85 1.90
C ASN A 453 -7.06 21.59 2.03
N GLN A 454 -7.63 21.99 0.90
CA GLN A 454 -8.88 22.75 0.82
C GLN A 454 -10.11 21.84 0.97
N GLY A 455 -11.28 22.45 1.11
CA GLY A 455 -12.55 21.73 1.22
C GLY A 455 -12.78 21.09 2.59
N HIS A 456 -13.89 20.37 2.70
CA HIS A 456 -14.41 19.80 3.93
C HIS A 456 -14.43 20.87 5.05
N ALA A 457 -15.06 22.01 4.76
CA ALA A 457 -15.16 23.14 5.70
C ALA A 457 -16.28 22.96 6.75
N PHE A 458 -16.90 21.78 6.80
CA PHE A 458 -17.93 21.45 7.78
C PHE A 458 -17.36 21.45 9.21
N GLY A 459 -18.09 22.06 10.14
CA GLY A 459 -17.67 22.16 11.54
C GLY A 459 -16.56 23.18 11.82
N THR A 460 -16.08 23.91 10.81
CA THR A 460 -14.99 24.90 10.98
C THR A 460 -15.42 26.17 11.73
N ASP A 461 -16.71 26.49 11.73
CA ASP A 461 -17.29 27.62 12.47
C ASP A 461 -17.76 27.26 13.89
N LEU A 462 -17.61 25.98 14.29
CA LEU A 462 -17.99 25.54 15.64
C LEU A 462 -17.16 26.29 16.71
N PRO A 463 -17.75 26.59 17.88
CA PRO A 463 -17.00 27.03 19.05
C PRO A 463 -15.85 26.08 19.38
N ALA A 464 -14.75 26.61 19.93
CA ALA A 464 -13.56 25.81 20.25
C ALA A 464 -13.89 24.60 21.15
N ALA A 465 -14.72 24.80 22.18
CA ALA A 465 -15.14 23.74 23.08
C ALA A 465 -15.94 22.63 22.37
N ASP A 466 -16.75 22.97 21.37
CA ASP A 466 -17.52 22.00 20.58
C ASP A 466 -16.63 21.22 19.63
N LYS A 467 -15.58 21.86 19.09
CA LYS A 467 -14.54 21.16 18.30
C LYS A 467 -13.79 20.15 19.16
N ASP A 468 -13.40 20.55 20.38
CA ASP A 468 -12.69 19.66 21.30
C ASP A 468 -13.59 18.50 21.75
N ALA A 469 -14.87 18.77 22.03
CA ALA A 469 -15.86 17.74 22.33
C ALA A 469 -16.08 16.78 21.16
N LEU A 470 -16.23 17.30 19.95
CA LEU A 470 -16.35 16.50 18.73
C LEU A 470 -15.15 15.58 18.53
N VAL A 471 -13.92 16.09 18.68
CA VAL A 471 -12.71 15.26 18.60
C VAL A 471 -12.72 14.17 19.66
N GLU A 472 -13.15 14.46 20.88
CA GLU A 472 -13.26 13.47 21.95
C GLU A 472 -14.26 12.35 21.59
N TYR A 473 -15.39 12.68 20.98
CA TYR A 473 -16.33 11.70 20.44
C TYR A 473 -15.74 10.87 19.29
N LEU A 474 -15.02 11.51 18.36
CA LEU A 474 -14.40 10.81 17.22
C LEU A 474 -13.34 9.80 17.67
N LYS A 475 -12.71 9.98 18.84
CA LYS A 475 -11.83 8.96 19.45
C LYS A 475 -12.59 7.69 19.85
N THR A 476 -13.90 7.74 20.05
CA THR A 476 -14.73 6.57 20.42
C THR A 476 -15.17 5.71 19.23
N LEU A 477 -14.96 6.19 18.00
CA LEU A 477 -15.35 5.53 16.75
C LEU A 477 -14.23 4.66 16.19
#